data_AF-A0A3N2RPM4-F1
#
_entry.id   AF-A0A3N2RPM4-F1
#
_cell.length_a   1.000
_cell.length_b   1.000
_cell.length_c   1.000
_cell.angle_alpha   90.00
_cell.angle_beta   90.00
_cell.angle_gamma   90.00
#
_symmetry.space_group_name_H-M   'P 1'
#
loop_
_entity.id
_entity.type
_entity.pdbx_description
1 polymer ?
#
loop_
_entity_poly.entity_id
_entity_poly.type
_entity_poly.pdbx_seq_one_letter_code
_entity_poly.pdbx_strand_id
1 'polypeptide(L)' 'MSKQPLRMVLTKRALQRQLQDQGMTRSEALRVLARLSHEQRWKRLGLLARAEIRLKCLGHEDSA' A
#
# COMPACT_ATOMS: atom_id res chain seq x y z
N MET A 1 9.50 -17.04 4.95
CA MET A 1 9.19 -15.89 5.83
C MET A 1 7.83 -15.30 5.43
N SER A 2 7.02 -14.85 6.40
CA SER A 2 5.65 -14.36 6.17
C SER A 2 5.58 -13.32 5.04
N LYS A 3 4.66 -13.50 4.09
CA LYS A 3 4.41 -12.60 2.93
C LYS A 3 3.58 -11.35 3.31
N GLN A 4 2.98 -11.36 4.50
CA GLN A 4 2.22 -10.22 5.05
C GLN A 4 3.01 -8.90 5.13
N PRO A 5 4.27 -8.86 5.61
CA PRO A 5 5.04 -7.60 5.70
C PRO A 5 5.20 -6.88 4.36
N LEU A 6 5.49 -7.58 3.26
CA LEU A 6 5.68 -6.94 1.95
C LEU A 6 4.39 -6.27 1.45
N ARG A 7 3.27 -7.01 1.48
CA ARG A 7 1.97 -6.46 1.09
C ARG A 7 1.58 -5.25 1.93
N MET A 8 1.85 -5.28 3.24
CA MET A 8 1.57 -4.17 4.15
C MET A 8 2.38 -2.91 3.79
N VAL A 9 3.67 -3.05 3.52
CA VAL A 9 4.56 -1.95 3.12
C VAL A 9 4.12 -1.35 1.79
N LEU A 10 3.86 -2.20 0.79
CA LEU A 10 3.43 -1.76 -0.54
C LEU A 10 2.07 -1.05 -0.49
N THR A 11 1.12 -1.58 0.29
CA THR A 11 -0.20 -0.96 0.49
C THR A 11 -0.06 0.43 1.13
N LYS A 12 0.77 0.56 2.17
CA LYS A 12 1.01 1.86 2.81
C LYS A 12 1.62 2.86 1.84
N ARG A 13 2.63 2.46 1.06
CA ARG A 13 3.28 3.32 0.06
C ARG A 13 2.33 3.75 -1.06
N ALA A 14 1.56 2.81 -1.62
CA ALA A 14 0.62 3.10 -2.70
C ALA A 14 -0.44 4.12 -2.24
N LEU A 15 -1.01 3.90 -1.05
CA LEU A 15 -2.03 4.82 -0.54
C LEU A 15 -1.43 6.19 -0.18
N GLN A 16 -0.19 6.24 0.32
CA GLN A 16 0.51 7.51 0.55
C GLN A 16 0.69 8.32 -0.74
N ARG A 17 1.03 7.66 -1.85
CA ARG A 17 1.17 8.32 -3.16
C ARG A 17 -0.18 8.85 -3.64
N GLN A 18 -1.22 8.01 -3.63
CA GLN A 18 -2.56 8.42 -4.04
C GLN A 18 -3.08 9.65 -3.25
N LEU A 19 -2.81 9.73 -1.94
CA LEU A 19 -3.17 10.90 -1.13
C LEU A 19 -2.35 12.15 -1.51
N GLN A 20 -1.07 12.00 -1.83
CA GLN A 20 -0.23 13.10 -2.29
C GLN A 20 -0.64 13.59 -3.70
N ASP A 21 -1.02 12.68 -4.59
CA ASP A 21 -1.53 13.01 -5.93
C ASP A 21 -2.88 13.74 -5.85
N GLN A 22 -3.62 13.56 -4.75
CA GLN A 22 -4.83 14.32 -4.41
C GLN A 22 -4.53 15.68 -3.74
N GLY A 23 -3.27 16.07 -3.64
CA GLY A 23 -2.84 17.36 -3.10
C GLY A 23 -2.49 17.37 -1.61
N MET A 24 -2.54 16.22 -0.91
CA MET A 24 -2.12 16.19 0.50
C MET A 24 -0.60 16.30 0.62
N THR A 25 -0.14 17.02 1.65
CA THR A 25 1.27 16.96 2.04
C THR A 25 1.63 15.56 2.54
N ARG A 26 2.92 15.20 2.47
CA ARG A 26 3.42 13.95 3.03
C ARG A 26 3.03 13.75 4.50
N SER A 27 3.11 14.81 5.31
CA SER A 27 2.78 14.75 6.74
C SER A 27 1.28 14.51 6.99
N GLU A 28 0.40 15.10 6.18
CA GLU A 28 -1.05 14.83 6.24
C GLU A 28 -1.37 13.40 5.82
N ALA A 29 -0.81 12.95 4.70
CA ALA A 29 -0.99 11.58 4.24
C ALA A 29 -0.55 10.56 5.30
N LEU A 30 0.59 10.80 5.98
CA LEU A 30 1.05 9.93 7.06
C LEU A 30 0.11 9.94 8.28
N ARG A 31 -0.43 11.10 8.67
CA ARG A 31 -1.44 11.20 9.75
C ARG A 31 -2.70 10.40 9.41
N VAL A 32 -3.18 10.47 8.16
CA VAL A 32 -4.31 9.66 7.69
C VAL A 32 -3.97 8.16 7.76
N LEU A 33 -2.80 7.76 7.22
CA LEU A 33 -2.37 6.36 7.18
C LEU A 33 -2.16 5.73 8.56
N ALA A 34 -1.79 6.53 9.57
CA ALA A 34 -1.59 6.08 10.94
C ALA A 34 -2.91 5.69 11.63
N ARG A 35 -4.03 6.28 11.20
CA ARG A 35 -5.38 6.01 11.75
C ARG A 35 -6.07 4.82 11.07
N LEU A 36 -5.47 4.24 10.04
CA LEU A 36 -6.07 3.18 9.23
C LEU A 36 -5.38 1.84 9.47
N SER A 37 -6.19 0.79 9.67
CA SER A 37 -5.72 -0.60 9.66
C SER A 37 -5.20 -0.99 8.28
N HIS A 38 -4.43 -2.08 8.19
CA HIS A 38 -3.98 -2.58 6.89
C HIS A 38 -5.15 -2.85 5.93
N GLU A 39 -6.22 -3.47 6.42
CA GLU A 39 -7.40 -3.80 5.62
C GLU A 39 -8.11 -2.53 5.11
N GLN A 40 -8.25 -1.52 5.97
CA GLN A 40 -8.83 -0.23 5.57
C GLN A 40 -7.98 0.46 4.51
N ARG A 41 -6.65 0.43 4.65
CA ARG A 41 -5.73 0.95 3.62
C ARG A 41 -5.88 0.19 2.31
N TRP A 42 -5.99 -1.13 2.36
CA TRP A 42 -6.18 -1.98 1.17
C TRP A 42 -7.48 -1.69 0.44
N LYS A 43 -8.60 -1.54 1.17
CA LYS A 43 -9.92 -1.24 0.61
C LYS A 43 -9.99 0.12 -0.10
N ARG A 44 -9.15 1.08 0.33
CA ARG A 44 -9.07 2.44 -0.25
C ARG A 44 -8.26 2.52 -1.54
N LEU A 45 -7.49 1.48 -1.88
CA LEU A 45 -6.72 1.44 -3.11
C LEU A 45 -7.59 1.12 -4.33
N GLY A 46 -7.30 1.80 -5.45
CA GLY A 46 -7.85 1.45 -6.75
C GLY A 46 -7.54 0.00 -7.17
N LEU A 47 -8.29 -0.53 -8.14
CA LEU A 47 -8.12 -1.91 -8.62
C LEU A 47 -6.71 -2.14 -9.19
N LEU A 48 -6.20 -1.19 -9.99
CA LEU A 48 -4.86 -1.28 -10.60
C LEU A 48 -3.76 -1.36 -9.54
N ALA A 49 -3.77 -0.47 -8.55
CA ALA A 49 -2.80 -0.48 -7.46
C ALA A 49 -2.84 -1.80 -6.67
N ARG A 50 -4.02 -2.39 -6.44
CA ARG A 50 -4.15 -3.70 -5.80
C ARG A 50 -3.58 -4.82 -6.66
N ALA A 51 -3.80 -4.79 -7.98
CA ALA A 51 -3.26 -5.77 -8.91
C ALA A 51 -1.72 -5.71 -8.98
N GLU A 52 -1.14 -4.51 -9.09
CA GLU A 52 0.32 -4.31 -9.07
C GLU A 52 0.97 -4.83 -7.79
N ILE A 53 0.38 -4.54 -6.63
CA ILE A 53 0.88 -5.04 -5.35
C ILE A 53 0.84 -6.57 -5.33
N ARG A 54 -0.24 -7.17 -5.83
CA ARG A 54 -0.36 -8.63 -5.90
C ARG A 54 0.71 -9.23 -6.82
N LEU A 55 0.94 -8.66 -8.00
CA LEU A 55 2.01 -9.10 -8.91
C LEU A 55 3.39 -8.98 -8.27
N LYS A 56 3.68 -7.86 -7.59
CA LYS A 56 4.95 -7.68 -6.87
C LYS A 56 5.14 -8.66 -5.72
N CYS A 57 4.05 -9.01 -5.02
CA CYS A 57 4.11 -10.03 -3.99
C CYS A 57 4.38 -11.42 -4.56
N LEU A 58 3.83 -11.75 -5.74
CA LEU A 58 4.07 -13.02 -6.43
C LEU A 58 5.49 -13.12 -7.00
N GLY A 59 6.01 -12.07 -7.64
CA GLY A 59 7.37 -12.09 -8.21
C GLY A 59 8.49 -12.14 -7.15
N HIS A 60 8.19 -11.80 -5.89
CA HIS A 60 9.12 -12.01 -4.78
C HIS A 60 9.14 -13.48 -4.30
N GLU A 61 8.22 -14.33 -4.77
CA GLU A 61 8.18 -15.76 -4.45
C GLU A 61 9.17 -16.57 -5.27
N ASP A 62 9.51 -16.11 -6.48
CA ASP A 62 10.36 -16.85 -7.42
C ASP A 62 11.86 -16.57 -7.25
N SER A 63 12.25 -15.66 -6.35
CA SER A 63 13.65 -15.22 -6.13
C SER A 63 14.20 -15.56 -4.74
N ALA A 64 13.50 -16.39 -3.95
CA ALA A 64 13.89 -16.79 -2.60
C ALA A 64 13.90 -18.31 -2.45
#